data_AF-E1Y9A4-F1
#
_entry.id   AF-E1Y9A4-F1
#
_cell.length_a   1.000
_cell.length_b   1.000
_cell.length_c   1.000
_cell.angle_alpha   90.00
_cell.angle_beta   90.00
_cell.angle_gamma   90.00
#
_symmetry.space_group_name_H-M   'P 1'
#
loop_
_entity.id
_entity.type
_entity.pdbx_description
1 polymer ?
#
loop_
_entity_poly.entity_id
_entity_poly.type
_entity_poly.pdbx_seq_one_letter_code
_entity_poly.pdbx_strand_id
1 'polypeptide(L)' 'MAYTPELSMQSSTLLRRISWALGVPMTKGIEMVFDYLPQILDRKKVCDACRDKSKCAGCAFNSHSQNEKEITIRE' A
#
# COMPACT_ATOMS: atom_id res chain seq x y z
N MET A 1 -8.03 14.13 -8.31
CA MET A 1 -9.13 13.36 -7.68
C MET A 1 -8.71 11.91 -7.63
N ALA A 2 -8.85 11.23 -6.50
CA ALA A 2 -8.65 9.78 -6.46
C ALA A 2 -9.93 9.13 -7.00
N TYR A 3 -9.84 8.50 -8.18
CA TYR A 3 -10.94 7.70 -8.71
C TYR A 3 -11.11 6.50 -7.79
N THR A 4 -12.30 6.28 -7.23
CA THR A 4 -12.58 5.06 -6.47
C THR A 4 -12.53 3.89 -7.44
N PRO A 5 -11.57 2.97 -7.32
CA PRO A 5 -11.55 1.81 -8.20
C PRO A 5 -12.79 0.97 -7.93
N GLU A 6 -13.53 0.64 -8.97
CA GLU A 6 -14.61 -0.34 -8.86
C GLU A 6 -13.99 -1.71 -8.56
N LEU A 7 -14.36 -2.27 -7.41
CA LEU A 7 -13.93 -3.62 -7.03
C LEU A 7 -14.91 -4.65 -7.60
N SER A 8 -14.37 -5.76 -8.09
CA SER A 8 -15.19 -6.92 -8.44
C SER A 8 -15.96 -7.44 -7.21
N MET A 9 -17.03 -8.20 -7.44
CA MET A 9 -17.79 -8.83 -6.36
C MET A 9 -16.92 -9.75 -5.49
N GLN A 10 -15.93 -10.42 -6.09
CA GLN A 10 -14.99 -11.27 -5.37
C GLN A 10 -14.03 -10.46 -4.49
N SER A 11 -13.40 -9.42 -5.05
CA SER A 11 -12.47 -8.56 -4.31
C SER A 11 -13.16 -7.81 -3.17
N SER A 12 -14.38 -7.31 -3.40
CA SER A 12 -15.18 -6.66 -2.36
C SER A 12 -15.60 -7.61 -1.24
N THR A 13 -15.93 -8.87 -1.56
CA THR A 13 -16.23 -9.91 -0.56
C THR A 13 -15.01 -10.22 0.29
N LEU A 14 -13.83 -10.36 -0.32
CA LEU A 14 -12.58 -10.59 0.40
C LEU A 14 -12.24 -9.41 1.31
N LEU A 15 -12.29 -8.19 0.79
CA LEU A 15 -12.03 -6.98 1.56
C LEU A 15 -12.97 -6.85 2.76
N ARG A 16 -14.25 -7.20 2.60
CA ARG A 16 -15.22 -7.21 3.70
C ARG A 16 -14.82 -8.18 4.81
N ARG A 17 -14.40 -9.40 4.46
CA ARG A 17 -13.94 -10.40 5.43
C ARG A 17 -12.70 -9.93 6.19
N ILE A 18 -11.72 -9.35 5.48
CA ILE A 18 -10.53 -8.76 6.11
C ILE A 18 -10.93 -7.64 7.07
N SER A 19 -11.83 -6.75 6.62
CA SER A 19 -12.28 -5.60 7.40
C SER A 19 -13.03 -6.02 8.67
N TRP A 20 -13.86 -7.06 8.60
CA TRP A 20 -14.50 -7.66 9.78
C TRP A 20 -13.49 -8.28 10.74
N ALA A 21 -12.50 -9.02 10.23
CA ALA A 21 -11.47 -9.62 11.06
C ALA A 21 -10.64 -8.56 11.81
N LEU A 22 -10.44 -7.40 11.19
CA LEU A 22 -9.71 -6.27 11.78
C LEU A 22 -10.60 -5.30 12.58
N GLY A 23 -11.93 -5.48 12.58
CA GLY A 23 -12.87 -4.61 13.28
C GLY A 23 -12.99 -3.20 12.71
N VAL A 24 -12.76 -3.00 11.40
CA VAL A 24 -12.74 -1.68 10.74
C VAL A 24 -13.73 -1.60 9.56
N PRO A 25 -14.16 -0.40 9.15
CA PRO A 25 -14.93 -0.25 7.91
C PRO A 25 -14.07 -0.57 6.68
N MET A 26 -14.70 -1.00 5.58
CA MET A 26 -14.02 -1.42 4.35
C MET A 26 -13.12 -0.34 3.73
N THR A 27 -13.48 0.94 3.90
CA THR A 27 -12.66 2.07 3.43
C THR A 27 -11.33 2.17 4.18
N LYS A 28 -11.30 1.82 5.46
CA LYS A 28 -10.06 1.70 6.24
C LYS A 28 -9.34 0.40 5.97
N GLY A 29 -10.08 -0.69 5.77
CA GLY A 29 -9.49 -1.97 5.38
C GLY A 29 -8.68 -1.88 4.09
N ILE A 30 -9.18 -1.17 3.06
CA ILE A 30 -8.46 -1.05 1.79
C ILE A 30 -7.21 -0.18 1.89
N GLU A 31 -7.27 0.92 2.68
CA GLU A 31 -6.10 1.74 2.99
C GLU A 31 -5.00 0.88 3.66
N MET A 32 -5.37 0.10 4.68
CA MET A 32 -4.43 -0.79 5.38
C MET A 32 -3.82 -1.85 4.45
N VAL A 33 -4.58 -2.39 3.50
CA VAL A 33 -4.03 -3.30 2.48
C VAL A 33 -2.97 -2.58 1.65
N PHE A 34 -3.26 -1.36 1.17
CA PHE A 34 -2.29 -0.58 0.40
C PHE A 34 -1.04 -0.20 1.22
N ASP A 35 -1.18 0.04 2.52
CA ASP A 35 -0.05 0.30 3.41
C ASP A 35 0.82 -0.94 3.65
N TYR A 36 0.23 -2.14 3.56
CA TYR A 36 0.94 -3.40 3.73
C TYR A 36 1.65 -3.88 2.46
N LEU A 37 1.11 -3.60 1.26
CA LEU A 37 1.69 -4.05 -0.01
C LEU A 37 3.19 -3.69 -0.21
N PRO A 38 3.68 -2.48 0.16
CA PRO A 38 5.10 -2.13 0.09
C PRO A 38 6.03 -2.97 0.96
N GLN A 39 5.49 -3.72 1.93
CA GLN A 39 6.26 -4.58 2.83
C GLN A 39 6.51 -5.97 2.23
N ILE A 40 5.64 -6.41 1.30
CA ILE A 40 5.67 -7.78 0.76
C ILE A 40 6.01 -7.84 -0.74
N LEU A 41 5.79 -6.76 -1.50
CA LEU A 41 6.10 -6.70 -2.92
C LEU A 41 7.54 -6.25 -3.17
N ASP A 42 8.09 -6.69 -4.31
CA ASP A 42 9.39 -6.20 -4.80
C ASP A 42 9.29 -4.71 -5.15
N ARG A 43 9.88 -3.90 -4.27
CA ARG A 43 9.87 -2.44 -4.38
C ARG A 43 10.51 -1.93 -5.67
N LYS A 44 11.63 -2.53 -6.07
CA LYS A 44 12.36 -2.13 -7.28
C LYS A 44 11.50 -2.39 -8.51
N LYS A 45 10.91 -3.59 -8.61
CA LYS A 45 10.05 -3.96 -9.74
C LYS A 45 8.84 -3.03 -9.88
N VAL A 46 8.19 -2.67 -8.77
CA VAL A 46 7.04 -1.75 -8.78
C VAL A 46 7.47 -0.34 -9.17
N CYS A 47 8.59 0.15 -8.60
CA CYS A 47 9.10 1.48 -8.89
C CYS A 47 9.55 1.61 -10.36
N ASP A 48 10.24 0.61 -10.92
CA ASP A 48 10.71 0.61 -12.30
C ASP A 48 9.55 0.59 -13.32
N ALA A 49 8.42 -0.02 -12.96
CA ALA A 49 7.20 -0.03 -13.79
C ALA A 49 6.37 1.27 -13.67
N CYS A 50 6.71 2.18 -12.75
CA CYS A 50 5.95 3.41 -12.51
C CYS A 50 6.01 4.36 -13.72
N ARG A 51 4.82 4.76 -14.21
CA ARG A 51 4.69 5.65 -15.38
C ARG A 51 4.56 7.13 -15.04
N ASP A 52 4.28 7.46 -13.78
CA ASP A 52 4.15 8.85 -13.31
C ASP A 52 5.13 9.11 -12.16
N LYS A 53 6.24 9.80 -12.48
CA LYS A 53 7.27 10.14 -11.51
C LYS A 53 6.94 11.38 -10.67
N SER A 54 5.88 12.13 -11.00
CA SER A 54 5.53 13.38 -10.31
C SER A 54 5.10 13.16 -8.85
N LYS A 55 4.73 11.93 -8.48
CA LYS A 55 4.28 11.53 -7.14
C LYS A 55 5.26 10.63 -6.38
N CYS A 56 6.45 10.39 -6.93
CA CYS A 56 7.44 9.49 -6.31
C CYS A 56 7.99 9.97 -4.97
N ALA A 57 7.91 11.28 -4.66
CA ALA A 57 8.39 11.84 -3.40
C ALA A 57 7.69 11.26 -2.15
N GLY A 58 6.41 10.89 -2.26
CA GLY A 58 5.62 10.28 -1.18
C GLY A 58 5.30 8.80 -1.39
N CYS A 59 5.96 8.14 -2.36
CA CYS A 59 5.65 6.76 -2.71
C CYS A 59 6.35 5.77 -1.77
N ALA A 60 5.58 4.86 -1.15
CA ALA A 60 6.10 3.83 -0.25
C ALA A 60 7.03 2.80 -0.94
N PHE A 61 7.02 2.72 -2.27
CA PHE A 61 7.93 1.87 -3.04
C PHE A 61 9.24 2.56 -3.44
N ASN A 62 9.37 3.87 -3.23
CA ASN A 62 10.59 4.60 -3.56
C ASN A 62 11.67 4.35 -2.50
N SER A 63 12.72 3.63 -2.87
CA SER A 63 13.82 3.19 -2.00
C SER A 63 14.64 4.33 -1.36
N HIS A 64 14.59 5.54 -1.91
CA HIS A 64 15.25 6.70 -1.31
C HIS A 64 14.64 7.13 0.04
N SER A 65 13.41 6.70 0.36
CA SER A 65 12.69 7.08 1.60
C SER A 65 12.90 6.12 2.79
N GLN A 66 13.65 5.03 2.61
CA GLN A 66 13.70 3.92 3.58
C GLN A 66 15.06 3.80 4.29
N ASN A 67 16.07 4.58 3.85
CA ASN A 67 17.40 4.54 4.45
C ASN A 67 17.45 5.18 5.86
N GLU A 68 16.37 5.86 6.31
CA GLU A 68 16.29 6.47 7.64
C GLU A 68 15.70 5.55 8.72
N LYS A 69 14.94 4.50 8.37
CA LYS A 69 14.20 3.70 9.38
C LYS A 69 14.93 2.44 9.86
N GLU A 70 15.98 2.00 9.17
CA GLU A 70 16.77 0.83 9.59
C GLU A 70 17.83 1.18 10.64
N ILE A 71 18.14 2.47 10.83
CA ILE A 71 19.18 2.93 11.76
C ILE A 71 18.66 3.02 13.21
N THR A 72 17.35 3.22 13.44
CA THR A 72 16.79 3.50 14.79
C THR A 72 16.36 2.27 15.59
N ILE A 73 16.54 1.04 15.09
CA ILE A 73 16.13 -0.21 15.78
C ILE A 73 17.36 -0.95 16.37
N ARG A 74 18.57 -0.39 16.27
CA ARG A 74 19.82 -1.02 16.74
C ARG A 74 20.59 -0.18 17.76
N GLU A 75 19.91 0.49 18.69
CA GLU A 75 20.51 1.09 19.89
C GLU A 75 19.87 0.56 21.17
#